data_AF-A0A3S0ZX40-F1
#
_entry.id   AF-A0A3S0ZX40-F1
#
_cell.length_a   1.000
_cell.length_b   1.000
_cell.length_c   1.000
_cell.angle_alpha   90.00
_cell.angle_beta   90.00
_cell.angle_gamma   90.00
#
_symmetry.space_group_name_H-M   'P 1'
#
loop_
_entity.id
_entity.type
_entity.pdbx_description
1 polymer ?
#
loop_
_entity_poly.entity_id
_entity_poly.type
_entity_poly.pdbx_seq_one_letter_code
_entity_poly.pdbx_strand_id
1 'polypeptide(L)'
;QVLPPLRGEVKRLPEDGDSLRNKLCKLLTSPVTEVKDLVAHFIFILCKENVNRMVKYTGYGNCAGLLAQFGLLKLGDSGQRKGDYSSNSEDSDTEEYRDLKNEINPVTGRWEPEKRDPMEGMTDEQKEYEAEKLIDAIDKLQRQGIIQPCRVGEDGKPVPVEHVLELVEARGGREVKRAPEDGAKGGDDGKHGAQ
;
A
#
# COMPACT_ATOMS: atom_id res chain seq x y z
N GLN A 1 19.43 2.82 -20.74
CA GLN A 1 19.31 2.03 -19.50
C GLN A 1 17.84 1.66 -19.30
N VAL A 2 17.51 0.44 -18.86
CA VAL A 2 16.11 -0.06 -18.81
C VAL A 2 15.36 0.41 -17.56
N LEU A 3 15.95 0.22 -16.37
CA LEU A 3 15.41 0.64 -15.07
C LEU A 3 16.34 1.70 -14.44
N PRO A 4 16.29 2.97 -14.88
CA PRO A 4 17.07 4.04 -14.27
C PRO A 4 16.60 4.30 -12.83
N PRO A 5 17.45 4.87 -11.95
CA PRO A 5 17.03 5.30 -10.60
C PRO A 5 15.80 6.22 -10.67
N LEU A 6 14.81 5.95 -9.82
CA LEU A 6 13.55 6.71 -9.80
C LEU A 6 13.79 8.09 -9.19
N ARG A 7 13.14 9.12 -9.74
CA ARG A 7 13.14 10.51 -9.25
C ARG A 7 11.69 11.01 -9.21
N GLY A 8 11.41 12.25 -9.61
CA GLY A 8 10.04 12.78 -9.75
C GLY A 8 9.05 11.98 -10.61
N GLU A 9 9.48 10.97 -11.37
CA GLU A 9 8.58 10.06 -12.11
C GLU A 9 7.65 9.25 -11.21
N VAL A 10 7.98 9.06 -9.92
CA VAL A 10 7.13 8.36 -8.96
C VAL A 10 5.77 9.01 -8.73
N LYS A 11 5.56 10.23 -9.23
CA LYS A 11 4.26 10.91 -9.20
C LYS A 11 3.26 10.36 -10.22
N ARG A 12 3.71 9.56 -11.20
CA ARG A 12 2.87 8.91 -12.20
C ARG A 12 2.85 7.40 -12.02
N LEU A 13 1.85 6.74 -12.58
CA LEU A 13 1.78 5.28 -12.56
C LEU A 13 3.00 4.68 -13.28
N PRO A 14 3.54 3.53 -12.82
CA PRO A 14 4.66 2.87 -13.46
C PRO A 14 4.45 2.56 -14.94
N GLU A 15 3.23 2.26 -15.36
CA GLU A 15 2.83 1.99 -16.75
C GLU A 15 2.48 3.24 -17.58
N ASP A 16 2.42 4.42 -16.95
CA ASP A 16 2.08 5.68 -17.60
C ASP A 16 3.34 6.47 -18.02
N GLY A 17 3.55 6.57 -19.34
CA GLY A 17 4.67 7.30 -19.95
C GLY A 17 5.29 6.57 -21.15
N ASP A 18 6.28 7.21 -21.76
CA ASP A 18 6.90 6.75 -23.01
C ASP A 18 8.26 6.05 -22.83
N SER A 19 8.76 5.97 -21.59
CA SER A 19 10.03 5.30 -21.31
C SER A 19 9.93 3.80 -21.54
N LEU A 20 11.08 3.14 -21.72
CA LEU A 20 11.13 1.68 -21.83
C LEU A 20 10.56 1.00 -20.57
N ARG A 21 10.83 1.54 -19.37
CA ARG A 21 10.22 1.05 -18.12
C ARG A 21 8.70 1.06 -18.21
N ASN A 22 8.11 2.19 -18.63
CA ASN A 22 6.66 2.34 -18.70
C ASN A 22 6.02 1.33 -19.66
N LYS A 23 6.60 1.18 -20.85
CA LYS A 23 6.15 0.22 -21.86
C LYS A 23 6.24 -1.22 -21.35
N LEU A 24 7.32 -1.58 -20.64
CA LEU A 24 7.45 -2.90 -20.02
C LEU A 24 6.44 -3.09 -18.87
N CYS A 25 6.21 -2.09 -18.02
CA CYS A 25 5.20 -2.17 -16.95
C CYS A 25 3.79 -2.37 -17.52
N LYS A 26 3.47 -1.69 -18.64
CA LYS A 26 2.20 -1.90 -19.36
C LYS A 26 2.05 -3.32 -19.91
N LEU A 27 3.14 -3.98 -20.28
CA LEU A 27 3.12 -5.37 -20.76
C LEU A 27 2.93 -6.40 -19.63
N LEU A 28 3.20 -6.04 -18.37
CA LEU A 28 2.95 -6.91 -17.21
C LEU A 28 1.44 -7.21 -16.99
N THR A 29 0.57 -6.42 -17.59
CA THR A 29 -0.89 -6.61 -17.55
C THR A 29 -1.46 -7.00 -18.93
N SER A 30 -0.59 -7.42 -19.86
CA SER A 30 -1.00 -7.91 -21.18
C SER A 30 -1.85 -9.17 -21.07
N PRO A 31 -2.89 -9.33 -21.92
CA PRO A 31 -3.66 -10.58 -21.99
C PRO A 31 -2.86 -11.74 -22.60
N VAL A 32 -1.75 -11.44 -23.31
CA VAL A 32 -0.86 -12.46 -23.87
C VAL A 32 0.12 -12.91 -22.79
N THR A 33 -0.12 -14.11 -22.26
CA THR A 33 0.61 -14.69 -21.12
C THR A 33 2.10 -14.81 -21.36
N GLU A 34 2.51 -15.22 -22.56
CA GLU A 34 3.92 -15.42 -22.92
C GLU A 34 4.69 -14.11 -22.88
N VAL A 35 4.09 -13.03 -23.39
CA VAL A 35 4.70 -11.69 -23.37
C VAL A 35 4.79 -11.19 -21.94
N LYS A 36 3.69 -11.30 -21.18
CA LYS A 36 3.64 -10.91 -19.78
C LYS A 36 4.73 -11.62 -18.97
N ASP A 37 4.83 -12.93 -19.09
CA ASP A 37 5.75 -13.76 -18.31
C ASP A 37 7.21 -13.43 -18.67
N LEU A 38 7.53 -13.31 -19.96
CA LEU A 38 8.87 -12.92 -20.42
C LEU A 38 9.29 -11.55 -19.90
N VAL A 39 8.39 -10.56 -19.97
CA VAL A 39 8.65 -9.21 -19.45
C VAL A 39 8.83 -9.23 -17.93
N ALA A 40 7.99 -10.00 -17.24
CA ALA A 40 8.02 -10.13 -15.79
C ALA A 40 9.33 -10.77 -15.31
N HIS A 41 9.77 -11.86 -15.93
CA HIS A 41 11.08 -12.47 -15.70
C HIS A 41 12.23 -11.50 -16.00
N PHE A 42 12.17 -10.79 -17.13
CA PHE A 42 13.20 -9.84 -17.53
C PHE A 42 13.37 -8.72 -16.51
N ILE A 43 12.28 -8.10 -16.06
CA ILE A 43 12.30 -7.07 -15.02
C ILE A 43 12.82 -7.64 -13.70
N PHE A 44 12.38 -8.84 -13.29
CA PHE A 44 12.80 -9.44 -12.03
C PHE A 44 14.31 -9.70 -11.97
N ILE A 45 14.90 -10.16 -13.08
CA ILE A 45 16.36 -10.31 -13.23
C ILE A 45 17.07 -8.95 -13.14
N LEU A 46 16.55 -7.91 -13.80
CA LEU A 46 17.10 -6.55 -13.68
C LEU A 46 16.99 -5.99 -12.25
N CYS A 47 16.02 -6.46 -11.48
CA CYS A 47 15.86 -6.17 -10.06
C CYS A 47 16.73 -7.06 -9.16
N LYS A 48 17.67 -7.84 -9.70
CA LYS A 48 18.53 -8.77 -8.94
C LYS A 48 17.71 -9.76 -8.11
N GLU A 49 16.57 -10.22 -8.63
CA GLU A 49 15.63 -11.11 -7.96
C GLU A 49 15.12 -10.59 -6.60
N ASN A 50 15.10 -9.27 -6.42
CA ASN A 50 14.61 -8.62 -5.22
C ASN A 50 13.17 -8.14 -5.42
N VAL A 51 12.24 -8.74 -4.68
CA VAL A 51 10.79 -8.41 -4.73
C VAL A 51 10.53 -6.94 -4.40
N ASN A 52 11.17 -6.40 -3.36
CA ASN A 52 10.98 -5.00 -2.96
C ASN A 52 11.45 -4.04 -4.07
N ARG A 53 12.56 -4.37 -4.74
CA ARG A 53 13.06 -3.59 -5.87
C ARG A 53 12.12 -3.68 -7.07
N MET A 54 11.57 -4.86 -7.35
CA MET A 54 10.58 -5.04 -8.40
C MET A 54 9.32 -4.20 -8.12
N VAL A 55 8.75 -4.31 -6.92
CA VAL A 55 7.58 -3.52 -6.48
C VAL A 55 7.84 -2.02 -6.57
N LYS A 56 9.04 -1.56 -6.19
CA LYS A 56 9.43 -0.15 -6.37
C LYS A 56 9.33 0.32 -7.83
N TYR A 57 9.77 -0.51 -8.78
CA TYR A 57 9.82 -0.13 -10.20
C TYR A 57 8.51 -0.34 -10.96
N THR A 58 7.69 -1.30 -10.53
CA THR A 58 6.49 -1.71 -11.27
C THR A 58 5.19 -1.41 -10.55
N GLY A 59 5.20 -1.20 -9.23
CA GLY A 59 4.00 -1.31 -8.39
C GLY A 59 3.60 -2.76 -8.18
N TYR A 60 3.09 -3.10 -7.00
CA TYR A 60 2.67 -4.46 -6.65
C TYR A 60 1.49 -4.92 -7.52
N GLY A 61 0.56 -4.04 -7.89
CA GLY A 61 -0.57 -4.39 -8.75
C GLY A 61 -0.13 -4.96 -10.11
N ASN A 62 0.87 -4.36 -10.74
CA ASN A 62 1.37 -4.82 -12.04
C ASN A 62 2.16 -6.13 -11.94
N CYS A 63 2.88 -6.40 -10.84
CA CYS A 63 3.69 -7.61 -10.68
C CYS A 63 3.04 -8.71 -9.84
N ALA A 64 1.87 -8.48 -9.24
CA ALA A 64 1.20 -9.44 -8.35
C ALA A 64 0.97 -10.81 -9.01
N GLY A 65 0.62 -10.84 -10.31
CA GLY A 65 0.46 -12.08 -11.06
C GLY A 65 1.74 -12.90 -11.14
N LEU A 66 2.89 -12.24 -11.38
CA LEU A 66 4.20 -12.90 -11.37
C LEU A 66 4.55 -13.39 -9.96
N LEU A 67 4.38 -12.53 -8.95
CA LEU A 67 4.69 -12.88 -7.56
C LEU A 67 3.86 -14.06 -7.08
N ALA A 68 2.59 -14.15 -7.50
CA ALA A 68 1.73 -15.31 -7.25
C ALA A 68 2.30 -16.58 -7.86
N GLN A 69 2.67 -16.54 -9.14
CA GLN A 69 3.20 -17.68 -9.88
C GLN A 69 4.51 -18.23 -9.29
N PHE A 70 5.34 -17.37 -8.69
CA PHE A 70 6.58 -17.78 -8.03
C PHE A 70 6.45 -18.05 -6.53
N GLY A 71 5.24 -17.94 -5.95
CA GLY A 71 5.04 -18.09 -4.51
C GLY A 71 5.71 -17.00 -3.67
N LEU A 72 5.93 -15.81 -4.25
CA LEU A 72 6.60 -14.66 -3.67
C LEU A 72 5.64 -13.56 -3.18
N LEU A 73 4.35 -13.90 -2.98
CA LEU A 73 3.33 -12.94 -2.52
C LEU A 73 3.56 -12.39 -1.11
N LYS A 74 4.36 -13.10 -0.29
CA LYS A 74 4.71 -12.63 1.06
C LYS A 74 5.72 -11.49 0.97
N LEU A 75 5.20 -10.27 0.92
CA LEU A 75 5.98 -9.05 1.06
C LEU A 75 6.62 -9.05 2.47
N GLY A 76 7.95 -9.08 2.53
CA GLY A 76 8.71 -9.00 3.79
C GLY A 76 9.48 -10.26 4.20
N ASP A 77 9.13 -11.44 3.66
CA ASP A 77 9.80 -12.73 4.00
C ASP A 77 10.50 -13.39 2.80
N SER A 78 10.32 -12.82 1.60
CA SER A 78 11.06 -13.23 0.39
C SER A 78 12.51 -12.78 0.51
N GLY A 79 13.30 -13.58 1.23
CA GLY A 79 14.75 -13.46 1.33
C GLY A 79 15.36 -13.25 -0.04
N GLN A 80 16.37 -12.37 -0.09
CA GLN A 80 17.23 -12.22 -1.25
C GLN A 80 17.64 -13.62 -1.72
N ARG A 81 17.15 -14.07 -2.88
CA ARG A 81 17.85 -15.14 -3.58
C ARG A 81 19.20 -14.52 -3.94
N LYS A 82 20.26 -14.91 -3.22
CA LYS A 82 21.64 -14.53 -3.53
C LYS A 82 22.01 -15.17 -4.87
N GLY A 83 21.51 -14.61 -5.96
CA GLY A 83 22.06 -14.84 -7.30
C GLY A 83 23.42 -14.16 -7.41
N ASP A 84 24.27 -14.67 -8.29
CA ASP A 84 25.61 -14.13 -8.58
C ASP A 84 25.52 -12.81 -9.37
N TYR A 85 24.94 -11.77 -8.75
CA TYR A 85 24.85 -10.45 -9.34
C TYR A 85 26.06 -9.60 -8.92
N SER A 86 26.71 -8.96 -9.90
CA SER A 86 27.84 -8.05 -9.66
C SER A 86 27.47 -6.99 -8.61
N SER A 87 28.34 -6.80 -7.61
CA SER A 87 28.11 -6.05 -6.37
C SER A 87 27.95 -4.54 -6.51
N ASN A 88 27.83 -4.02 -7.74
CA ASN A 88 27.69 -2.60 -7.96
C ASN A 88 26.25 -2.15 -7.68
N SER A 89 26.10 -1.44 -6.55
CA SER A 89 24.91 -0.75 -6.01
C SER A 89 23.62 -1.59 -5.87
N GLU A 90 23.35 -2.04 -4.64
CA GLU A 90 22.00 -2.45 -4.22
C GLU A 90 21.10 -1.23 -4.05
N ASP A 91 21.68 -0.10 -3.65
CA ASP A 91 20.96 1.16 -3.50
C ASP A 91 20.76 1.83 -4.87
N SER A 92 19.50 1.90 -5.27
CA SER A 92 19.03 2.65 -6.43
C SER A 92 18.06 3.75 -5.99
N ASP A 93 17.91 3.95 -4.67
CA ASP A 93 17.07 4.98 -4.11
C ASP A 93 17.81 6.31 -4.31
N THR A 94 17.17 7.24 -5.02
CA THR A 94 17.65 8.62 -5.10
C THR A 94 17.18 9.38 -3.87
N GLU A 95 17.78 10.53 -3.57
CA GLU A 95 17.32 11.40 -2.47
C GLU A 95 15.83 11.74 -2.63
N GLU A 96 15.40 12.15 -3.83
CA GLU A 96 14.00 12.42 -4.17
C GLU A 96 13.07 11.23 -3.90
N TYR A 97 13.54 10.00 -4.15
CA TYR A 97 12.76 8.80 -3.87
C TYR A 97 12.67 8.52 -2.37
N ARG A 98 13.75 8.76 -1.61
CA ARG A 98 13.79 8.48 -0.17
C ARG A 98 12.82 9.36 0.61
N ASP A 99 12.68 10.62 0.20
CA ASP A 99 11.75 11.56 0.82
C ASP A 99 10.29 11.12 0.63
N LEU A 100 9.96 10.60 -0.56
CA LEU A 100 8.60 10.18 -0.90
C LEU A 100 8.31 8.71 -0.56
N LYS A 101 9.32 7.93 -0.14
CA LYS A 101 9.22 6.47 0.02
C LYS A 101 8.09 6.03 0.95
N ASN A 102 7.84 6.80 2.00
CA ASN A 102 6.79 6.51 2.98
C ASN A 102 5.38 6.87 2.48
N GLU A 103 5.29 7.71 1.45
CA GLU A 103 4.06 8.22 0.85
C GLU A 103 3.73 7.53 -0.50
N ILE A 104 4.61 6.63 -0.97
CA ILE A 104 4.36 5.82 -2.16
C ILE A 104 3.42 4.68 -1.78
N ASN A 105 2.30 4.59 -2.50
CA ASN A 105 1.40 3.46 -2.40
C ASN A 105 2.07 2.24 -3.05
N PRO A 106 2.38 1.17 -2.30
CA PRO A 106 3.09 0.01 -2.85
C PRO A 106 2.26 -0.75 -3.88
N VAL A 107 0.92 -0.64 -3.85
CA VAL A 107 0.02 -1.26 -4.82
C VAL A 107 0.16 -0.58 -6.18
N THR A 108 0.04 0.74 -6.21
CA THR A 108 0.07 1.51 -7.45
C THR A 108 1.50 1.86 -7.90
N GLY A 109 2.50 1.75 -7.02
CA GLY A 109 3.89 2.12 -7.30
C GLY A 109 4.09 3.62 -7.49
N ARG A 110 3.14 4.42 -7.00
CA ARG A 110 3.06 5.87 -7.21
C ARG A 110 2.91 6.59 -5.88
N TRP A 111 3.49 7.78 -5.80
CA TRP A 111 3.18 8.76 -4.77
C TRP A 111 1.73 9.27 -4.93
N GLU A 112 0.98 9.21 -3.84
CA GLU A 112 -0.38 9.72 -3.77
C GLU A 112 -0.44 10.78 -2.67
N PRO A 113 -1.08 11.94 -2.91
CA PRO A 113 -1.32 12.89 -1.84
C PRO A 113 -2.19 12.23 -0.76
N GLU A 114 -1.96 12.60 0.49
CA GLU A 114 -2.76 12.10 1.61
C GLU A 114 -4.25 12.36 1.34
N LYS A 115 -5.04 11.30 1.41
CA LYS A 115 -6.49 11.39 1.22
C LYS A 115 -7.07 12.05 2.47
N ARG A 116 -7.95 13.04 2.28
CA ARG A 116 -8.73 13.63 3.39
C ARG A 116 -9.49 12.53 4.11
N ASP A 117 -9.62 12.66 5.42
CA ASP A 117 -10.40 11.72 6.22
C ASP A 117 -11.86 11.76 5.74
N PRO A 118 -12.44 10.62 5.29
CA PRO A 118 -13.85 10.57 4.88
C PRO A 118 -14.83 11.02 5.97
N MET A 119 -14.41 10.99 7.23
CA MET A 119 -15.23 11.37 8.40
C MET A 119 -15.01 12.83 8.83
N GLU A 120 -14.13 13.58 8.15
CA GLU A 120 -13.85 14.99 8.46
C GLU A 120 -15.13 15.83 8.32
N GLY A 121 -15.46 16.61 9.35
CA GLY A 121 -16.65 17.47 9.36
C GLY A 121 -17.98 16.76 9.67
N MET A 122 -17.96 15.45 9.95
CA MET A 122 -19.14 14.73 10.46
C MET A 122 -19.25 14.90 11.99
N THR A 123 -20.48 15.11 12.49
CA THR A 123 -20.76 15.03 13.93
C THR A 123 -20.68 13.59 14.42
N ASP A 124 -20.56 13.38 15.73
CA ASP A 124 -20.44 12.02 16.27
C ASP A 124 -21.71 11.20 16.04
N GLU A 125 -22.88 11.83 16.05
CA GLU A 125 -24.15 11.17 15.70
C GLU A 125 -24.19 10.73 14.23
N GLN A 126 -23.62 11.53 13.33
CA GLN A 126 -23.52 11.16 11.91
C GLN A 126 -22.55 10.00 11.69
N LYS A 127 -21.43 9.98 12.43
CA LYS A 127 -20.48 8.86 12.40
C LYS A 127 -21.14 7.57 12.89
N GLU A 128 -21.92 7.64 13.96
CA GLU A 128 -22.67 6.50 14.49
C GLU A 128 -23.72 5.99 13.49
N TYR A 129 -24.49 6.89 12.86
CA TYR A 129 -25.47 6.53 11.85
C TYR A 129 -24.86 5.80 10.63
N GLU A 130 -23.73 6.29 10.09
CA GLU A 130 -23.06 5.59 8.99
C GLU A 130 -22.42 4.26 9.44
N ALA A 131 -22.00 4.15 10.70
CA ALA A 131 -21.52 2.88 11.27
C ALA A 131 -22.65 1.84 11.38
N GLU A 132 -23.85 2.23 11.84
CA GLU A 132 -25.03 1.35 11.87
C GLU A 132 -25.40 0.86 10.48
N LYS A 133 -25.43 1.76 9.50
CA LYS A 133 -25.71 1.43 8.10
C LYS A 133 -24.68 0.47 7.51
N LEU A 134 -23.41 0.58 7.89
CA LEU A 134 -22.37 -0.36 7.50
C LEU A 134 -22.61 -1.75 8.14
N ILE A 135 -22.94 -1.79 9.44
CA ILE A 135 -23.26 -3.05 10.14
C ILE A 135 -24.44 -3.75 9.47
N ASP A 136 -25.50 -3.01 9.15
CA ASP A 136 -26.67 -3.52 8.43
C ASP A 136 -26.32 -4.08 7.05
N ALA A 137 -25.42 -3.42 6.32
CA ALA A 137 -24.97 -3.92 5.02
C ALA A 137 -24.19 -5.23 5.16
N ILE A 138 -23.30 -5.33 6.15
CA ILE A 138 -22.53 -6.55 6.42
C ILE A 138 -23.47 -7.69 6.86
N ASP A 139 -24.40 -7.43 7.78
CA ASP A 139 -25.40 -8.43 8.24
C ASP A 139 -26.25 -8.95 7.06
N LYS A 140 -26.71 -8.07 6.17
CA LYS A 140 -27.44 -8.48 4.95
C LYS A 140 -26.61 -9.40 4.07
N LEU A 141 -25.35 -9.06 3.81
CA LEU A 141 -24.46 -9.89 3.00
C LEU A 141 -24.16 -11.24 3.67
N GLN A 142 -24.00 -11.25 4.99
CA GLN A 142 -23.77 -12.47 5.78
C GLN A 142 -24.99 -13.39 5.75
N ARG A 143 -26.20 -12.87 5.97
CA ARG A 143 -27.46 -13.64 5.91
C ARG A 143 -27.76 -14.19 4.52
N GLN A 144 -27.33 -13.49 3.48
CA GLN A 144 -27.42 -13.97 2.09
C GLN A 144 -26.34 -15.00 1.74
N GLY A 145 -25.39 -15.26 2.65
CA GLY A 145 -24.28 -16.18 2.42
C GLY A 145 -23.25 -15.67 1.41
N ILE A 146 -23.25 -14.37 1.11
CA ILE A 146 -22.31 -13.75 0.17
C ILE A 146 -20.94 -13.58 0.83
N ILE A 147 -20.92 -13.23 2.12
CA ILE A 147 -19.70 -13.08 2.91
C ILE A 147 -19.79 -13.90 4.20
N GLN A 148 -18.63 -14.35 4.68
CA GLN A 148 -18.48 -14.92 6.01
C GLN A 148 -17.38 -14.13 6.74
N PRO A 149 -17.72 -13.26 7.71
CA PRO A 149 -16.71 -12.57 8.49
C PRO A 149 -15.87 -13.56 9.29
N CYS A 150 -14.56 -13.30 9.38
CA CYS A 150 -13.58 -14.16 10.06
C CYS A 150 -12.59 -13.33 10.88
N ARG A 151 -12.14 -13.90 12.01
CA ARG A 151 -10.98 -13.42 12.78
C ARG A 151 -9.75 -14.28 12.48
N VAL A 152 -8.56 -13.76 12.80
CA VAL A 152 -7.32 -14.55 12.70
C VAL A 152 -7.15 -15.36 13.99
N GLY A 153 -7.15 -16.69 13.89
CA GLY A 153 -6.89 -17.60 15.00
C GLY A 153 -5.44 -17.56 15.45
N GLU A 154 -5.14 -18.20 16.59
CA GLU A 154 -3.77 -18.32 17.13
C GLU A 154 -2.82 -19.07 16.17
N ASP A 155 -3.39 -19.94 15.34
CA ASP A 155 -2.68 -20.68 14.30
C ASP A 155 -2.47 -19.88 13.00
N GLY A 156 -2.88 -18.60 12.98
CA GLY A 156 -2.82 -17.71 11.83
C GLY A 156 -3.87 -17.98 10.76
N LYS A 157 -4.82 -18.90 10.97
CA LYS A 157 -5.87 -19.23 10.01
C LYS A 157 -7.14 -18.42 10.26
N PRO A 158 -7.94 -18.17 9.21
CA PRO A 158 -9.24 -17.52 9.37
C PRO A 158 -10.21 -18.44 10.11
N VAL A 159 -10.80 -17.94 11.20
CA VAL A 159 -11.85 -18.58 11.99
C VAL A 159 -13.12 -17.75 11.84
N PRO A 160 -14.27 -18.34 11.45
CA PRO A 160 -15.51 -17.58 11.29
C PRO A 160 -15.94 -16.96 12.61
N VAL A 161 -16.52 -15.76 12.54
CA VAL A 161 -17.22 -15.12 13.67
C VAL A 161 -18.72 -15.22 13.45
N GLU A 162 -19.49 -15.36 14.53
CA GLU A 162 -20.94 -15.46 14.46
C GLU A 162 -21.55 -14.07 14.31
N HIS A 163 -21.03 -13.08 15.06
CA HIS A 163 -21.46 -11.70 15.03
C HIS A 163 -20.33 -10.72 14.66
N VAL A 164 -20.64 -9.72 13.83
CA VAL A 164 -19.67 -8.72 13.34
C VAL A 164 -19.02 -7.92 14.49
N LEU A 165 -19.72 -7.74 15.62
CA LEU A 165 -19.19 -7.04 16.79
C LEU A 165 -18.00 -7.77 17.45
N GLU A 166 -17.88 -9.09 17.29
CA GLU A 166 -16.73 -9.85 17.80
C GLU A 166 -15.40 -9.37 17.17
N LEU A 167 -15.45 -8.76 15.98
CA LEU A 167 -14.29 -8.18 15.30
C LEU A 167 -13.81 -6.88 15.97
N VAL A 168 -14.71 -6.16 16.64
CA VAL A 168 -14.40 -4.89 17.33
C VAL A 168 -13.74 -5.19 18.68
N GLU A 169 -14.27 -6.17 19.41
CA GLU A 169 -13.77 -6.59 20.73
C GLU A 169 -12.34 -7.14 20.67
N ALA A 170 -12.02 -7.94 19.65
CA ALA A 170 -10.66 -8.47 19.44
C ALA A 170 -9.61 -7.37 19.15
N ARG A 171 -10.04 -6.18 18.72
CA ARG A 171 -9.16 -5.04 18.42
C ARG A 171 -8.86 -4.16 19.64
N GLY A 172 -9.60 -4.32 20.74
CA GLY A 172 -9.41 -3.56 21.99
C GLY A 172 -8.04 -3.72 22.66
N GLY A 173 -7.17 -4.62 22.17
CA GLY A 173 -5.79 -4.79 22.63
C GLY A 173 -4.71 -4.12 21.77
N ARG A 174 -5.05 -3.45 20.66
CA ARG A 174 -4.10 -2.66 19.86
C ARG A 174 -4.57 -1.22 19.82
N GLU A 175 -4.08 -0.42 20.76
CA GLU A 175 -4.21 1.03 20.73
C GLU A 175 -3.89 1.55 19.34
N VAL A 176 -4.89 2.12 18.67
CA VAL A 176 -4.66 3.04 17.57
C VAL A 176 -3.92 4.20 18.19
N LYS A 177 -2.61 4.32 17.95
CA LYS A 177 -1.84 5.51 18.30
C LYS A 177 -2.54 6.70 17.65
N ARG A 178 -3.32 7.44 18.44
CA ARG A 178 -3.84 8.75 18.04
C ARG A 178 -2.62 9.58 17.66
N ALA A 179 -2.62 10.11 16.44
CA ALA A 179 -1.69 11.17 16.09
C ALA A 179 -1.89 12.31 17.11
N PRO A 180 -0.81 12.94 17.61
CA PRO A 180 -0.96 14.04 18.56
C PRO A 180 -1.72 15.17 17.88
N GLU A 181 -2.82 15.58 18.50
CA GLU A 181 -3.49 16.84 18.16
C GLU A 181 -2.51 17.97 18.45
N ASP A 182 -2.07 18.67 17.41
CA ASP A 182 -1.26 19.87 17.55
C ASP A 182 -2.09 20.92 18.30
N GLY A 183 -1.79 21.03 19.59
CA GLY A 183 -2.36 22.02 20.49
C GLY A 183 -2.11 23.42 19.92
N ALA A 184 -3.20 24.08 19.55
CA ALA A 184 -3.25 25.50 19.31
C ALA A 184 -2.69 26.24 20.52
N LYS A 185 -1.44 26.73 20.42
CA LYS A 185 -0.93 27.75 21.33
C LYS A 185 -1.54 29.08 20.93
N GLY A 186 -2.49 29.54 21.75
CA GLY A 186 -2.89 30.93 21.79
C GLY A 186 -1.69 31.83 22.07
N GLY A 187 -1.55 32.87 21.25
CA GLY A 187 -0.76 34.05 21.55
C GLY A 187 -1.72 35.18 21.89
N ASP A 188 -2.02 35.32 23.18
CA ASP A 188 -2.51 36.55 23.79
C ASP A 188 -1.28 37.41 24.08
N ASP A 189 -1.14 38.54 23.41
CA ASP A 189 -0.23 39.61 23.83
C ASP A 189 -0.97 40.95 23.72
N GLY A 190 -1.73 41.22 24.78
CA GLY A 190 -2.24 42.54 25.09
C GLY A 190 -1.12 43.52 25.46
N LYS A 191 -1.16 44.67 24.78
CA LYS A 191 -0.94 46.02 25.32
C LYS A 191 0.28 46.24 26.23
N HIS A 192 1.25 47.00 25.73
CA HIS A 192 1.96 48.00 26.55
C HIS A 192 1.93 49.34 25.82
N GLY A 193 1.25 50.31 26.42
CA GLY A 193 1.34 51.73 26.09
C GLY A 193 2.06 52.47 27.21
N ALA A 194 2.76 53.54 26.80
CA ALA A 194 3.28 54.66 27.59
C ALA A 194 4.37 54.36 28.64
N GLN A 195 5.60 54.79 28.37
CA GLN A 195 6.09 56.15 28.61
C GLN A 195 7.32 56.43 27.74
#